data_AF-A0A9W4T8U3-F1
#
_entry.id   AF-A0A9W4T8U3-F1
#
_cell.length_a   1.000
_cell.length_b   1.000
_cell.length_c   1.000
_cell.angle_alpha   90.00
_cell.angle_beta   90.00
_cell.angle_gamma   90.00
#
_symmetry.space_group_name_H-M   'P 1'
#
loop_
_entity.id
_entity.type
_entity.pdbx_description
1 polymer ?
#
loop_
_entity_poly.entity_id
_entity_poly.type
_entity_poly.pdbx_seq_one_letter_code
_entity_poly.pdbx_strand_id
1 'polypeptide(L)'
;MISKLEVPEELESPYFKIQSTLEPHNLVESSKRILQVVNNEPMLTYSYCLEVLFEDEKAFFTLCLNPVLWFDVYLRKKDLEVSAKIARTYVTNTRFPVSYENDKIAPFEVEYSETVKNSAFTLCKYGKDCIYQYHSYGKCGKFLFADPIYLKYQYPYGVSRRYIDSLTNIDNSLDRDHSDVICKGTSKTRDGRDIVCGFYVLNYLVVWERENYYIMYRREPIRGLLFVPHPNDNEKNNFNHFENTTLIKNQLFWQDLLKEREYLGFNSISLNYGMWETKQARSEDKYIQNCHGHVHLNFDDMGWENLKAKIIKDPKFTSLSVRNLRSMLDARNFPEPNNRLKNCLELERFRLQIVEPQLVIESLNKLGGKVDNVVTALSETNSALSVTNEKLSKLVDLLMPKND
;
A
#
# COMPACT_ATOMS: atom_id res chain seq x y z
N MET A 1 -15.44 23.04 10.86
CA MET A 1 -14.27 23.91 10.61
C MET A 1 -13.19 23.06 9.97
N ILE A 2 -12.60 23.54 8.86
CA ILE A 2 -11.52 22.86 8.14
C ILE A 2 -10.21 23.62 8.44
N SER A 3 -9.13 22.92 8.79
CA SER A 3 -7.85 23.54 9.09
C SER A 3 -7.15 24.08 7.83
N LYS A 4 -6.07 24.84 8.03
CA LYS A 4 -5.10 25.11 6.96
C LYS A 4 -4.49 23.76 6.50
N LEU A 5 -4.24 23.64 5.20
CA LEU A 5 -3.46 22.55 4.65
C LEU A 5 -1.98 22.73 5.02
N GLU A 6 -1.40 21.70 5.64
CA GLU A 6 0.04 21.61 5.90
C GLU A 6 0.70 20.86 4.73
N VAL A 7 1.85 21.37 4.27
CA VAL A 7 2.51 20.93 3.02
C VAL A 7 3.87 20.25 3.29
N PRO A 8 4.36 19.39 2.38
CA PRO A 8 5.59 18.64 2.57
C PRO A 8 6.83 19.47 2.90
N GLU A 9 6.95 20.69 2.36
CA GLU A 9 8.09 21.57 2.63
C GLU A 9 8.09 22.11 4.06
N GLU A 10 6.91 22.49 4.57
CA GLU A 10 6.75 22.99 5.94
C GLU A 10 6.92 21.84 6.96
N LEU A 11 6.43 20.65 6.60
CA LEU A 11 6.46 19.47 7.46
C LEU A 11 7.77 18.69 7.41
N GLU A 12 8.68 19.01 6.49
CA GLU A 12 9.92 18.26 6.21
C GLU A 12 9.69 16.74 6.09
N SER A 13 8.54 16.36 5.51
CA SER A 13 8.09 14.97 5.42
C SER A 13 7.21 14.76 4.18
N PRO A 14 7.05 13.52 3.68
CA PRO A 14 6.37 13.24 2.41
C PRO A 14 4.84 13.26 2.55
N TYR A 15 4.29 14.25 3.23
CA TYR A 15 2.87 14.32 3.60
C TYR A 15 2.24 15.66 3.30
N PHE A 16 0.97 15.62 2.90
CA PHE A 16 0.05 16.72 3.13
C PHE A 16 -0.89 16.36 4.27
N LYS A 17 -1.24 17.33 5.11
CA LYS A 17 -2.19 17.12 6.21
C LYS A 17 -3.27 18.19 6.23
N ILE A 18 -4.51 17.76 6.46
CA ILE A 18 -5.63 18.66 6.72
C ILE A 18 -6.59 18.02 7.70
N GLN A 19 -7.12 18.82 8.61
CA GLN A 19 -8.09 18.38 9.60
C GLN A 19 -9.47 18.93 9.26
N SER A 20 -10.49 18.11 9.52
CA SER A 20 -11.89 18.44 9.30
C SER A 20 -12.76 17.95 10.45
N THR A 21 -13.98 18.44 10.50
CA THR A 21 -15.08 17.87 11.32
C THR A 21 -15.70 16.68 10.59
N LEU A 22 -16.43 15.82 11.30
CA LEU A 22 -17.16 14.69 10.69
C LEU A 22 -18.42 15.06 9.89
N GLU A 23 -18.63 16.35 9.62
CA GLU A 23 -19.70 16.79 8.72
C GLU A 23 -19.42 16.40 7.25
N PRO A 24 -20.32 15.69 6.55
CA PRO A 24 -20.07 15.18 5.20
C PRO A 24 -19.62 16.25 4.20
N HIS A 25 -20.19 17.46 4.27
CA HIS A 25 -19.79 18.56 3.40
C HIS A 25 -18.34 19.01 3.66
N ASN A 26 -17.90 19.02 4.92
CA ASN A 26 -16.53 19.38 5.29
C ASN A 26 -15.54 18.28 4.92
N LEU A 27 -15.94 17.01 4.95
CA LEU A 27 -15.13 15.89 4.47
C LEU A 27 -14.92 15.97 2.95
N VAL A 28 -15.99 16.22 2.17
CA VAL A 28 -15.88 16.46 0.72
C VAL A 28 -14.95 17.62 0.39
N GLU A 29 -15.11 18.75 1.08
CA GLU A 29 -14.28 19.93 0.84
C GLU A 29 -12.81 19.67 1.20
N SER A 30 -12.54 18.94 2.27
CA SER A 30 -11.18 18.53 2.66
C SER A 30 -10.56 17.59 1.62
N SER A 31 -11.33 16.60 1.15
CA SER A 31 -10.95 15.71 0.05
C SER A 31 -10.62 16.46 -1.24
N LYS A 32 -11.43 17.45 -1.61
CA LYS A 32 -11.16 18.29 -2.79
C LYS A 32 -9.86 19.06 -2.64
N ARG A 33 -9.66 19.74 -1.50
CA ARG A 33 -8.46 20.55 -1.24
C ARG A 33 -7.19 19.71 -1.26
N ILE A 34 -7.17 18.57 -0.55
CA ILE A 34 -5.96 17.74 -0.46
C ILE A 34 -5.65 17.01 -1.78
N LEU A 35 -6.67 16.65 -2.57
CA LEU A 35 -6.41 16.09 -3.91
C LEU A 35 -5.97 17.16 -4.92
N GLN A 36 -6.44 18.39 -4.78
CA GLN A 36 -6.08 19.47 -5.72
C GLN A 36 -4.57 19.74 -5.73
N VAL A 37 -3.91 19.71 -4.57
CA VAL A 37 -2.46 19.96 -4.50
C VAL A 37 -1.63 18.90 -5.21
N VAL A 38 -2.05 17.62 -5.17
CA VAL A 38 -1.36 16.55 -5.89
C VAL A 38 -1.63 16.64 -7.40
N ASN A 39 -2.86 16.97 -7.79
CA ASN A 39 -3.23 17.09 -9.20
C ASN A 39 -2.55 18.28 -9.89
N ASN A 40 -2.16 19.32 -9.14
CA ASN A 40 -1.39 20.44 -9.67
C ASN A 40 0.07 20.07 -9.97
N GLU A 41 0.57 18.96 -9.44
CA GLU A 41 1.94 18.47 -9.62
C GLU A 41 1.92 17.07 -10.25
N PRO A 42 1.89 16.94 -11.60
CA PRO A 42 1.66 15.67 -12.29
C PRO A 42 2.62 14.54 -11.88
N MET A 43 3.87 14.88 -11.51
CA MET A 43 4.85 13.92 -11.01
C MET A 43 4.35 13.16 -9.78
N LEU A 44 3.60 13.82 -8.89
CA LEU A 44 3.11 13.24 -7.63
C LEU A 44 1.92 12.29 -7.82
N THR A 45 1.21 12.39 -8.94
CA THR A 45 0.05 11.53 -9.27
C THR A 45 0.42 10.08 -9.56
N TYR A 46 1.72 9.77 -9.69
CA TYR A 46 2.19 8.44 -10.04
C TYR A 46 1.83 7.37 -9.00
N SER A 47 1.96 7.70 -7.72
CA SER A 47 1.65 6.82 -6.59
C SER A 47 1.53 7.63 -5.30
N TYR A 48 0.36 7.56 -4.67
CA TYR A 48 0.11 8.14 -3.37
C TYR A 48 -1.03 7.38 -2.67
N CYS A 49 -1.14 7.55 -1.35
CA CYS A 49 -2.23 7.01 -0.54
C CYS A 49 -2.88 8.15 0.24
N LEU A 50 -4.21 8.16 0.31
CA LEU A 50 -4.94 9.01 1.25
C LEU A 50 -5.34 8.15 2.45
N GLU A 51 -4.88 8.55 3.64
CA GLU A 51 -5.30 7.96 4.92
C GLU A 51 -6.18 8.98 5.65
N VAL A 52 -7.29 8.52 6.24
CA VAL A 52 -8.15 9.36 7.08
C VAL A 52 -8.35 8.67 8.41
N LEU A 53 -7.79 9.27 9.46
CA LEU A 53 -7.99 8.83 10.85
C LEU A 53 -9.20 9.56 11.44
N PHE A 54 -10.08 8.82 12.10
CA PHE A 54 -11.20 9.38 12.82
C PHE A 54 -10.94 9.28 14.31
N GLU A 55 -10.81 10.44 14.95
CA GLU A 55 -10.55 10.55 16.38
C GLU A 55 -11.47 11.63 16.95
N ASP A 56 -12.20 11.28 18.00
CA ASP A 56 -13.32 12.07 18.52
C ASP A 56 -14.31 12.47 17.40
N GLU A 57 -14.65 13.75 17.34
CA GLU A 57 -15.54 14.39 16.34
C GLU A 57 -14.76 14.98 15.15
N LYS A 58 -13.57 14.46 14.88
CA LYS A 58 -12.66 14.98 13.86
C LYS A 58 -12.18 13.90 12.89
N ALA A 59 -11.86 14.34 11.68
CA ALA A 59 -11.18 13.56 10.67
C ALA A 59 -9.83 14.20 10.34
N PHE A 60 -8.77 13.40 10.39
CA PHE A 60 -7.40 13.79 10.09
C PHE A 60 -6.98 13.15 8.78
N PHE A 61 -6.97 13.95 7.71
CA PHE A 61 -6.55 13.51 6.39
C PHE A 61 -5.04 13.63 6.28
N THR A 62 -4.39 12.54 5.90
CA THR A 62 -2.96 12.50 5.57
C THR A 62 -2.82 11.94 4.16
N LEU A 63 -2.31 12.74 3.23
CA LEU A 63 -1.95 12.26 1.90
C LEU A 63 -0.47 11.91 1.89
N CYS A 64 -0.20 10.61 1.82
CA CYS A 64 1.13 10.01 1.80
C CYS A 64 1.66 9.98 0.36
N LEU A 65 2.69 10.79 0.08
CA LEU A 65 3.40 10.76 -1.18
C LEU A 65 4.35 9.57 -1.25
N ASN A 66 4.69 9.18 -2.48
CA ASN A 66 5.87 8.36 -2.70
C ASN A 66 7.11 9.12 -2.19
N PRO A 67 7.86 8.55 -1.23
CA PRO A 67 8.94 9.25 -0.57
C PRO A 67 10.13 9.53 -1.50
N VAL A 68 10.34 8.71 -2.53
CA VAL A 68 11.37 8.95 -3.56
C VAL A 68 10.99 10.15 -4.41
N LEU A 69 9.73 10.23 -4.84
CA LEU A 69 9.23 11.39 -5.59
C LEU A 69 9.24 12.66 -4.74
N TRP A 70 8.90 12.56 -3.44
CA TRP A 70 9.02 13.68 -2.52
C TRP A 70 10.46 14.20 -2.45
N PHE A 71 11.46 13.32 -2.32
CA PHE A 71 12.86 13.71 -2.35
C PHE A 71 13.22 14.43 -3.67
N ASP A 72 12.82 13.87 -4.81
CA ASP A 72 13.18 14.37 -6.14
C ASP A 72 12.46 15.67 -6.55
N VAL A 73 11.29 15.94 -5.99
CA VAL A 73 10.46 17.11 -6.32
C VAL A 73 10.66 18.23 -5.30
N TYR A 74 10.46 17.92 -4.01
CA TYR A 74 10.42 18.92 -2.96
C TYR A 74 11.80 19.25 -2.38
N LEU A 75 12.66 18.24 -2.21
CA LEU A 75 13.98 18.48 -1.65
C LEU A 75 15.00 18.92 -2.72
N ARG A 76 14.75 18.65 -4.00
CA ARG A 76 15.65 19.01 -5.11
C ARG A 76 16.06 20.48 -5.19
N LYS A 77 15.24 21.40 -4.67
CA LYS A 77 15.58 22.85 -4.64
C LYS A 77 16.59 23.21 -3.55
N LYS A 78 16.86 22.31 -2.59
CA LYS A 78 17.81 22.50 -1.50
C LYS A 78 19.16 21.90 -1.92
N ASP A 79 20.21 22.30 -1.19
CA ASP A 79 21.51 21.66 -1.29
C ASP A 79 21.40 20.14 -0.98
N LEU A 80 22.26 19.33 -1.60
CA LEU A 80 22.20 17.87 -1.48
C LEU A 80 22.45 17.41 -0.04
N GLU A 81 23.36 18.06 0.70
CA GLU A 81 23.64 17.76 2.11
C GLU A 81 22.42 18.06 2.98
N VAL A 82 21.78 19.21 2.75
CA VAL A 82 20.55 19.61 3.46
C VAL A 82 19.40 18.64 3.15
N SER A 83 19.25 18.26 1.89
CA SER A 83 18.22 17.31 1.44
C SER A 83 18.39 15.93 2.06
N ALA A 84 19.62 15.40 2.05
CA ALA A 84 19.95 14.13 2.68
C ALA A 84 19.70 14.18 4.19
N LYS A 85 20.06 15.29 4.86
CA LYS A 85 19.81 15.48 6.29
C LYS A 85 18.33 15.49 6.64
N ILE A 86 17.49 16.21 5.88
CA ILE A 86 16.04 16.24 6.07
C ILE A 86 15.45 14.83 5.91
N ALA A 87 15.78 14.15 4.81
CA ALA A 87 15.31 12.80 4.52
C ALA A 87 15.75 11.78 5.57
N ARG A 88 17.01 11.85 6.03
CA ARG A 88 17.53 11.00 7.11
C ARG A 88 16.83 11.28 8.44
N THR A 89 16.58 12.54 8.76
CA THR A 89 15.84 12.94 9.97
C THR A 89 14.42 12.38 9.95
N TYR A 90 13.72 12.48 8.82
CA TYR A 90 12.41 11.86 8.63
C TYR A 90 12.44 10.34 8.88
N VAL A 91 13.42 9.63 8.31
CA VAL A 91 13.57 8.17 8.52
C VAL A 91 13.80 7.84 10.00
N THR A 92 14.73 8.54 10.64
CA THR A 92 15.06 8.34 12.07
C THR A 92 13.85 8.58 12.95
N ASN A 93 13.18 9.72 12.77
CA ASN A 93 12.01 10.10 13.58
C ASN A 93 10.81 9.17 13.35
N THR A 94 10.68 8.60 12.15
CA THR A 94 9.59 7.65 11.86
C THR A 94 9.84 6.27 12.47
N ARG A 95 11.10 5.84 12.54
CA ARG A 95 11.47 4.54 13.12
C ARG A 95 11.54 4.56 14.63
N PHE A 96 11.99 5.65 15.23
CA PHE A 96 12.16 5.78 16.67
C PHE A 96 10.93 5.39 17.52
N PRO A 97 9.69 5.77 17.16
CA PRO A 97 8.50 5.40 17.93
C PRO A 97 8.00 3.97 17.66
N VAL A 98 8.52 3.28 16.64
CA VAL A 98 8.06 1.92 16.31
C VAL A 98 8.90 0.91 17.08
N SER A 99 8.31 0.37 18.15
CA SER A 99 8.90 -0.77 18.87
C SER A 99 9.13 -1.93 17.89
N TYR A 100 10.38 -2.39 17.83
CA TYR A 100 10.77 -3.59 17.08
C TYR A 100 10.18 -4.88 17.68
N GLU A 101 9.61 -4.81 18.89
CA GLU A 101 9.18 -5.96 19.72
C GLU A 101 7.72 -6.38 19.54
N ASN A 102 6.97 -5.80 18.59
CA ASN A 102 5.62 -6.32 18.34
C ASN A 102 5.69 -7.53 17.41
N ASP A 103 5.51 -8.73 17.97
CA ASP A 103 5.26 -10.01 17.27
C ASP A 103 4.04 -9.97 16.30
N LYS A 104 3.34 -8.83 16.25
CA LYS A 104 2.23 -8.53 15.35
C LYS A 104 2.60 -7.61 14.19
N ILE A 105 3.88 -7.30 13.92
CA ILE A 105 4.22 -6.55 12.69
C ILE A 105 3.86 -7.45 11.50
N ALA A 106 2.82 -7.07 10.76
CA ALA A 106 2.49 -7.75 9.52
C ALA A 106 3.68 -7.63 8.57
N PRO A 107 4.20 -8.74 8.02
CA PRO A 107 5.27 -8.67 7.05
C PRO A 107 4.79 -7.84 5.84
N PHE A 108 5.67 -6.99 5.30
CA PHE A 108 5.35 -6.16 4.12
C PHE A 108 5.00 -7.02 2.89
N GLU A 109 5.45 -8.26 2.88
CA GLU A 109 5.06 -9.32 1.98
C GLU A 109 4.46 -10.44 2.82
N VAL A 110 3.14 -10.59 2.77
CA VAL A 110 2.51 -11.75 3.37
C VAL A 110 2.55 -12.88 2.36
N GLU A 111 3.36 -13.91 2.62
CA GLU A 111 3.18 -15.19 1.93
C GLU A 111 1.79 -15.70 2.27
N TYR A 112 0.96 -15.85 1.24
CA TYR A 112 -0.37 -16.43 1.38
C TYR A 112 -0.20 -17.87 1.84
N SER A 113 -0.30 -18.12 3.15
CA SER A 113 -0.54 -19.49 3.61
C SER A 113 -1.85 -19.92 2.95
N GLU A 114 -1.78 -20.95 2.11
CA GLU A 114 -2.75 -21.46 1.14
C GLU A 114 -4.09 -21.93 1.76
N THR A 115 -4.61 -21.26 2.78
CA THR A 115 -5.87 -21.61 3.44
C THR A 115 -7.06 -21.47 2.49
N VAL A 116 -6.98 -20.60 1.49
CA VAL A 116 -7.95 -20.48 0.40
C VAL A 116 -7.22 -20.67 -0.93
N LYS A 117 -7.61 -21.68 -1.71
CA LYS A 117 -7.02 -21.95 -3.03
C LYS A 117 -7.19 -20.73 -3.94
N ASN A 118 -6.13 -20.37 -4.68
CA ASN A 118 -6.13 -19.22 -5.59
C ASN A 118 -7.24 -19.25 -6.66
N SER A 119 -7.74 -20.44 -6.99
CA SER A 119 -8.90 -20.64 -7.88
C SER A 119 -10.17 -19.93 -7.37
N ALA A 120 -10.35 -19.79 -6.05
CA ALA A 120 -11.47 -19.06 -5.41
C ALA A 120 -11.48 -17.57 -5.72
N PHE A 121 -10.37 -17.05 -6.26
CA PHE A 121 -10.23 -15.67 -6.70
C PHE A 121 -10.21 -15.54 -8.21
N THR A 122 -10.63 -16.59 -8.94
CA THR A 122 -10.76 -16.58 -10.39
C THR A 122 -12.23 -16.70 -10.77
N LEU A 123 -12.71 -15.76 -11.59
CA LEU A 123 -14.08 -15.78 -12.09
C LEU A 123 -14.36 -17.05 -12.92
N CYS A 124 -15.50 -17.67 -12.65
CA CYS A 124 -16.03 -18.74 -13.45
C CYS A 124 -16.56 -18.18 -14.78
N LYS A 125 -16.10 -18.72 -15.91
CA LYS A 125 -16.57 -18.32 -17.25
C LYS A 125 -18.08 -18.49 -17.48
N TYR A 126 -18.76 -19.24 -16.61
CA TYR A 126 -20.20 -19.47 -16.67
C TYR A 126 -20.99 -18.65 -15.63
N GLY A 127 -20.33 -17.91 -14.73
CA GLY A 127 -20.99 -17.10 -13.69
C GLY A 127 -22.08 -17.87 -12.91
N LYS A 128 -23.20 -17.19 -12.62
CA LYS A 128 -24.39 -17.80 -11.99
C LYS A 128 -25.03 -18.92 -12.82
N ASP A 129 -24.85 -18.91 -14.15
CA ASP A 129 -25.31 -19.98 -15.03
C ASP A 129 -24.49 -21.27 -14.88
N CYS A 130 -23.41 -21.27 -14.07
CA CYS A 130 -22.75 -22.53 -13.72
C CYS A 130 -23.74 -23.46 -13.01
N ILE A 131 -24.61 -22.96 -12.11
CA ILE A 131 -25.40 -23.80 -11.18
C ILE A 131 -26.63 -24.47 -11.84
N TYR A 132 -27.12 -23.95 -12.95
CA TYR A 132 -28.50 -24.22 -13.42
C TYR A 132 -28.69 -25.29 -14.52
N GLN A 133 -27.68 -26.05 -14.93
CA GLN A 133 -27.88 -27.15 -15.87
C GLN A 133 -27.94 -28.52 -15.17
N TYR A 134 -29.17 -28.99 -14.97
CA TYR A 134 -29.63 -30.37 -14.77
C TYR A 134 -28.62 -31.37 -14.16
N HIS A 135 -28.94 -31.81 -12.94
CA HIS A 135 -28.22 -32.80 -12.13
C HIS A 135 -26.93 -32.29 -11.49
N SER A 136 -27.03 -31.73 -10.27
CA SER A 136 -25.97 -31.70 -9.22
C SER A 136 -24.54 -31.25 -9.57
N TYR A 137 -24.26 -30.82 -10.79
CA TYR A 137 -22.93 -30.56 -11.32
C TYR A 137 -23.02 -29.31 -12.18
N GLY A 138 -22.41 -28.22 -11.70
CA GLY A 138 -22.39 -27.00 -12.49
C GLY A 138 -21.56 -27.17 -13.78
N LYS A 139 -21.80 -26.33 -14.81
CA LYS A 139 -21.03 -26.33 -16.09
C LYS A 139 -19.51 -26.26 -15.95
N CYS A 140 -19.04 -25.77 -14.81
CA CYS A 140 -17.65 -25.67 -14.41
C CYS A 140 -17.10 -27.03 -13.94
N GLY A 141 -17.96 -27.91 -13.38
CA GLY A 141 -17.68 -29.29 -12.98
C GLY A 141 -17.62 -30.27 -14.16
N LYS A 142 -16.43 -30.75 -14.48
CA LYS A 142 -16.29 -31.92 -15.36
C LYS A 142 -16.33 -33.20 -14.54
N PHE A 143 -17.33 -34.04 -14.83
CA PHE A 143 -17.42 -35.49 -14.59
C PHE A 143 -17.08 -36.02 -13.18
N LEU A 144 -18.12 -36.31 -12.40
CA LEU A 144 -18.07 -37.31 -11.32
C LEU A 144 -19.02 -38.45 -11.67
N PHE A 145 -18.51 -39.51 -12.32
CA PHE A 145 -19.11 -40.83 -12.16
C PHE A 145 -18.44 -41.49 -10.96
N ALA A 146 -19.01 -41.29 -9.78
CA ALA A 146 -18.78 -42.14 -8.63
C ALA A 146 -20.02 -42.05 -7.73
N ASP A 147 -21.10 -42.69 -8.18
CA ASP A 147 -22.14 -43.13 -7.27
C ASP A 147 -21.48 -44.10 -6.26
N PRO A 148 -21.53 -43.84 -4.94
CA PRO A 148 -20.98 -44.74 -3.93
C PRO A 148 -21.59 -46.15 -4.00
N ILE A 149 -22.77 -46.31 -4.60
CA ILE A 149 -23.42 -47.60 -4.82
C ILE A 149 -22.66 -48.42 -5.88
N TYR A 150 -22.02 -47.78 -6.87
CA TYR A 150 -21.25 -48.45 -7.92
C TYR A 150 -19.87 -48.95 -7.44
N LEU A 151 -19.30 -48.36 -6.39
CA LEU A 151 -18.01 -48.80 -5.81
C LEU A 151 -18.13 -50.06 -4.94
N LYS A 152 -19.36 -50.44 -4.54
CA LYS A 152 -19.58 -51.65 -3.72
C LYS A 152 -19.59 -52.94 -4.53
N TYR A 153 -19.74 -52.86 -5.86
CA TYR A 153 -19.69 -54.00 -6.76
C TYR A 153 -18.49 -53.88 -7.70
N GLN A 154 -17.31 -54.27 -7.20
CA GLN A 154 -16.11 -54.47 -8.02
C GLN A 154 -16.37 -55.56 -9.08
N TYR A 155 -16.36 -55.17 -10.35
CA TYR A 155 -15.99 -56.07 -11.45
C TYR A 155 -14.46 -56.04 -11.64
N PRO A 156 -13.79 -57.19 -11.89
CA PRO A 156 -12.34 -57.33 -11.81
C PRO A 156 -11.64 -57.11 -13.16
N TYR A 157 -11.96 -56.05 -13.90
CA TYR A 157 -11.27 -55.79 -15.18
C TYR A 157 -10.91 -54.31 -15.41
N GLY A 158 -9.59 -54.07 -15.45
CA GLY A 158 -8.94 -53.09 -16.31
C GLY A 158 -9.13 -51.62 -15.97
N VAL A 159 -8.45 -51.12 -14.92
CA VAL A 159 -8.29 -49.67 -14.75
C VAL A 159 -7.29 -49.18 -15.80
N SER A 160 -7.80 -48.54 -16.85
CA SER A 160 -7.02 -47.84 -17.86
C SER A 160 -6.15 -46.75 -17.20
N ARG A 161 -4.90 -46.63 -17.65
CA ARG A 161 -3.91 -45.63 -17.19
C ARG A 161 -4.37 -44.17 -17.29
N ARG A 162 -5.52 -43.89 -17.94
CA ARG A 162 -6.19 -42.57 -17.96
C ARG A 162 -7.01 -42.23 -16.72
N TYR A 163 -7.16 -43.16 -15.76
CA TYR A 163 -7.99 -42.98 -14.56
C TYR A 163 -7.29 -42.22 -13.43
N ILE A 164 -5.95 -42.11 -13.47
CA ILE A 164 -5.17 -41.41 -12.42
C ILE A 164 -5.07 -39.91 -12.74
N ASP A 165 -5.10 -39.52 -14.02
CA ASP A 165 -5.05 -38.10 -14.42
C ASP A 165 -6.37 -37.35 -14.22
N SER A 166 -7.46 -38.07 -13.89
CA SER A 166 -8.78 -37.46 -13.62
C SER A 166 -9.03 -37.13 -12.15
N LEU A 167 -8.29 -37.71 -11.21
CA LEU A 167 -8.44 -37.41 -9.77
C LEU A 167 -7.81 -36.06 -9.38
N THR A 168 -6.79 -35.61 -10.10
CA THR A 168 -6.14 -34.31 -9.88
C THR A 168 -6.93 -33.12 -10.43
N ASN A 169 -8.00 -33.35 -11.20
CA ASN A 169 -8.78 -32.28 -11.85
C ASN A 169 -10.20 -32.08 -11.30
N ILE A 170 -10.67 -32.96 -10.41
CA ILE A 170 -12.00 -32.84 -9.78
C ILE A 170 -12.05 -31.64 -8.83
N ASP A 171 -10.93 -31.31 -8.20
CA ASP A 171 -10.83 -30.22 -7.22
C ASP A 171 -10.88 -28.82 -7.83
N ASN A 172 -10.63 -28.62 -9.13
CA ASN A 172 -10.40 -27.29 -9.71
C ASN A 172 -11.67 -26.57 -10.21
N SER A 173 -12.82 -27.24 -10.19
CA SER A 173 -14.04 -26.77 -10.86
C SER A 173 -15.09 -26.17 -9.94
N LEU A 174 -15.16 -26.66 -8.70
CA LEU A 174 -16.03 -26.12 -7.65
C LEU A 174 -15.41 -24.91 -6.93
N ASP A 175 -14.11 -24.68 -7.15
CA ASP A 175 -13.34 -23.65 -6.48
C ASP A 175 -13.38 -22.28 -7.17
N ARG A 176 -14.05 -22.07 -8.31
CA ARG A 176 -14.07 -20.75 -8.97
C ARG A 176 -15.19 -19.86 -8.45
N ASP A 177 -14.99 -18.55 -8.47
CA ASP A 177 -16.02 -17.61 -8.05
C ASP A 177 -17.13 -17.50 -9.10
N HIS A 178 -18.38 -17.58 -8.66
CA HIS A 178 -19.56 -17.61 -9.54
C HIS A 178 -20.31 -16.28 -9.55
N SER A 179 -19.64 -15.18 -9.19
CA SER A 179 -20.24 -13.86 -9.27
C SER A 179 -20.67 -13.50 -10.68
N ASP A 180 -21.77 -12.78 -10.80
CA ASP A 180 -22.24 -12.11 -11.99
C ASP A 180 -22.12 -10.57 -11.86
N VAL A 181 -21.67 -10.08 -10.70
CA VAL A 181 -21.53 -8.65 -10.43
C VAL A 181 -20.18 -8.19 -10.95
N ILE A 182 -20.19 -7.70 -12.19
CA ILE A 182 -19.02 -7.21 -12.91
C ILE A 182 -19.26 -5.75 -13.28
N CYS A 183 -18.32 -4.89 -12.90
CA CYS A 183 -18.29 -3.51 -13.32
C CYS A 183 -17.96 -3.40 -14.81
N LYS A 184 -18.94 -2.91 -15.57
CA LYS A 184 -18.83 -2.60 -17.00
C LYS A 184 -18.60 -1.11 -17.27
N GLY A 185 -18.36 -0.33 -16.22
CA GLY A 185 -18.09 1.10 -16.32
C GLY A 185 -16.85 1.40 -17.16
N THR A 186 -16.91 2.53 -17.85
CA THR A 186 -15.80 3.08 -18.61
C THR A 186 -14.88 3.87 -17.69
N SER A 187 -13.58 3.62 -17.80
CA SER A 187 -12.50 4.38 -17.15
C SER A 187 -11.53 4.88 -18.23
N LYS A 188 -10.69 5.87 -17.89
CA LYS A 188 -9.66 6.37 -18.81
C LYS A 188 -8.27 5.90 -18.41
N THR A 189 -7.49 5.46 -19.39
CA THR A 189 -6.06 5.18 -19.22
C THR A 189 -5.24 6.46 -19.23
N ARG A 190 -3.97 6.36 -18.80
CA ARG A 190 -3.01 7.48 -18.80
C ARG A 190 -2.85 8.15 -20.16
N ASP A 191 -2.90 7.36 -21.22
CA ASP A 191 -2.78 7.81 -22.60
C ASP A 191 -4.12 8.25 -23.22
N GLY A 192 -5.19 8.31 -22.40
CA GLY A 192 -6.48 8.86 -22.78
C GLY A 192 -7.42 7.90 -23.51
N ARG A 193 -7.08 6.61 -23.59
CA ARG A 193 -7.97 5.58 -24.16
C ARG A 193 -9.05 5.21 -23.14
N ASP A 194 -10.25 4.95 -23.65
CA ASP A 194 -11.33 4.40 -22.85
C ASP A 194 -11.12 2.89 -22.67
N ILE A 195 -11.28 2.40 -21.45
CA ILE A 195 -11.21 0.99 -21.08
C ILE A 195 -12.44 0.59 -20.26
N VAL A 196 -12.81 -0.68 -20.31
CA VAL A 196 -13.85 -1.24 -19.46
C VAL A 196 -13.20 -1.74 -18.17
N CYS A 197 -13.73 -1.32 -17.02
CA CYS A 197 -13.13 -1.56 -15.71
C CYS A 197 -12.90 -3.05 -15.39
N GLY A 198 -13.87 -3.93 -15.70
CA GLY A 198 -13.73 -5.38 -15.52
C GLY A 198 -13.62 -5.88 -14.07
N PHE A 199 -13.68 -4.98 -13.09
CA PHE A 199 -13.75 -5.33 -11.67
C PHE A 199 -14.95 -6.23 -11.41
N TYR A 200 -14.79 -7.25 -10.57
CA TYR A 200 -15.89 -8.11 -10.16
C TYR A 200 -15.86 -8.38 -8.66
N VAL A 201 -17.05 -8.53 -8.10
CA VAL A 201 -17.25 -8.80 -6.67
C VAL A 201 -17.07 -10.29 -6.43
N LEU A 202 -16.08 -10.68 -5.63
CA LEU A 202 -15.89 -12.07 -5.21
C LEU A 202 -16.89 -12.45 -4.11
N ASN A 203 -17.86 -13.30 -4.43
CA ASN A 203 -18.94 -13.67 -3.51
C ASN A 203 -18.40 -14.29 -2.20
N TYR A 204 -17.34 -15.09 -2.29
CA TYR A 204 -16.71 -15.72 -1.13
C TYR A 204 -16.14 -14.70 -0.12
N LEU A 205 -15.84 -13.48 -0.57
CA LEU A 205 -15.29 -12.43 0.30
C LEU A 205 -16.38 -11.47 0.81
N VAL A 206 -17.62 -11.53 0.33
CA VAL A 206 -18.68 -10.61 0.76
C VAL A 206 -19.09 -10.94 2.20
N VAL A 207 -19.03 -9.93 3.07
CA VAL A 207 -19.55 -10.00 4.45
C VAL A 207 -20.95 -9.42 4.51
N TRP A 208 -21.13 -8.25 3.90
CA TRP A 208 -22.43 -7.62 3.77
C TRP A 208 -22.63 -7.03 2.38
N GLU A 209 -23.88 -7.14 1.93
CA GLU A 209 -24.41 -6.40 0.80
C GLU A 209 -25.31 -5.27 1.34
N ARG A 210 -25.01 -4.05 0.93
CA ARG A 210 -25.83 -2.85 1.13
C ARG A 210 -26.41 -2.43 -0.23
N GLU A 211 -27.40 -1.57 -0.20
CA GLU A 211 -28.04 -1.05 -1.42
C GLU A 211 -27.03 -0.48 -2.42
N ASN A 212 -26.06 0.32 -1.94
CA ASN A 212 -25.10 1.01 -2.81
C ASN A 212 -23.67 0.46 -2.71
N TYR A 213 -23.40 -0.47 -1.79
CA TYR A 213 -22.03 -0.89 -1.48
C TYR A 213 -21.95 -2.36 -1.06
N TYR A 214 -20.82 -2.99 -1.37
CA TYR A 214 -20.39 -4.23 -0.74
C TYR A 214 -19.36 -3.95 0.36
N ILE A 215 -19.50 -4.67 1.48
CA ILE A 215 -18.46 -4.76 2.50
C ILE A 215 -17.87 -6.15 2.44
N MET A 216 -16.57 -6.22 2.16
CA MET A 216 -15.89 -7.48 1.81
C MET A 216 -14.62 -7.66 2.63
N TYR A 217 -14.18 -8.90 2.79
CA TYR A 217 -12.85 -9.21 3.26
C TYR A 217 -11.79 -8.73 2.26
N ARG A 218 -10.66 -8.27 2.78
CA ARG A 218 -9.43 -8.16 2.01
C ARG A 218 -8.91 -9.54 1.63
N ARG A 219 -8.18 -9.64 0.52
CA ARG A 219 -7.50 -10.89 0.14
C ARG A 219 -6.34 -11.16 1.10
N GLU A 220 -5.64 -10.11 1.50
CA GLU A 220 -4.56 -10.17 2.47
C GLU A 220 -5.09 -10.54 3.88
N PRO A 221 -4.33 -11.30 4.68
CA PRO A 221 -4.71 -11.70 6.04
C PRO A 221 -4.54 -10.54 7.06
N ILE A 222 -5.04 -9.35 6.72
CA ILE A 222 -4.92 -8.12 7.49
C ILE A 222 -6.29 -7.74 8.08
N ARG A 223 -6.29 -7.12 9.27
CA ARG A 223 -7.45 -6.56 9.99
C ARG A 223 -8.03 -5.38 9.25
N GLY A 224 -8.74 -5.68 8.17
CA GLY A 224 -9.40 -4.68 7.37
C GLY A 224 -10.47 -5.30 6.48
N LEU A 225 -11.44 -4.45 6.15
CA LEU A 225 -12.47 -4.76 5.18
C LEU A 225 -12.34 -3.80 3.98
N LEU A 226 -12.99 -4.14 2.88
CA LEU A 226 -13.14 -3.28 1.73
C LEU A 226 -14.57 -2.77 1.68
N PHE A 227 -14.73 -1.47 1.49
CA PHE A 227 -15.99 -0.81 1.19
C PHE A 227 -16.00 -0.42 -0.28
N VAL A 228 -16.82 -1.10 -1.07
CA VAL A 228 -16.76 -1.08 -2.53
C VAL A 228 -18.10 -0.64 -3.09
N PRO A 229 -18.18 0.39 -3.95
CA PRO A 229 -19.41 0.76 -4.63
C PRO A 229 -19.98 -0.43 -5.41
N HIS A 230 -21.27 -0.67 -5.26
CA HIS A 230 -21.97 -1.79 -5.90
C HIS A 230 -22.14 -1.51 -7.41
N PRO A 231 -21.46 -2.24 -8.31
CA PRO A 231 -21.68 -2.07 -9.74
C PRO A 231 -23.12 -2.44 -10.10
N ASN A 232 -23.79 -1.66 -10.95
CA ASN A 232 -25.16 -1.95 -11.38
C ASN A 232 -25.29 -1.94 -12.90
N ASP A 233 -26.42 -2.41 -13.43
CA ASP A 233 -26.66 -2.44 -14.89
C ASP A 233 -27.15 -1.09 -15.45
N ASN A 234 -27.05 0.01 -14.68
CA ASN A 234 -27.50 1.32 -15.13
C ASN A 234 -26.41 2.03 -15.95
N GLU A 235 -26.42 1.81 -17.26
CA GLU A 235 -25.45 2.42 -18.20
C GLU A 235 -25.42 3.95 -18.10
N LYS A 236 -26.57 4.60 -17.82
CA LYS A 236 -26.66 6.07 -17.72
C LYS A 236 -25.86 6.64 -16.55
N ASN A 237 -25.63 5.83 -15.52
CA ASN A 237 -24.79 6.19 -14.37
C ASN A 237 -23.43 5.48 -14.42
N ASN A 238 -22.95 5.17 -15.62
CA ASN A 238 -21.70 4.45 -15.84
C ASN A 238 -21.61 3.16 -15.01
N PHE A 239 -22.71 2.40 -14.90
CA PHE A 239 -22.78 1.15 -14.13
C PHE A 239 -22.43 1.30 -12.64
N ASN A 240 -22.65 2.50 -12.08
CA ASN A 240 -22.22 2.87 -10.72
C ASN A 240 -20.71 2.70 -10.50
N HIS A 241 -19.93 2.85 -11.58
CA HIS A 241 -18.49 2.88 -11.51
C HIS A 241 -18.01 4.20 -10.92
N PHE A 242 -17.23 4.10 -9.86
CA PHE A 242 -16.49 5.23 -9.29
C PHE A 242 -15.00 4.92 -9.34
N GLU A 243 -14.21 5.95 -9.51
CA GLU A 243 -12.78 5.92 -9.21
C GLU A 243 -12.61 6.45 -7.77
N ASN A 244 -11.50 6.14 -7.11
CA ASN A 244 -11.23 6.66 -5.76
C ASN A 244 -11.32 8.20 -5.68
N THR A 245 -10.94 8.89 -6.76
CA THR A 245 -11.02 10.35 -6.86
C THR A 245 -12.46 10.87 -6.90
N THR A 246 -13.36 10.21 -7.63
CA THR A 246 -14.76 10.63 -7.72
C THR A 246 -15.54 10.22 -6.48
N LEU A 247 -15.19 9.08 -5.90
CA LEU A 247 -15.81 8.53 -4.69
C LEU A 247 -15.68 9.50 -3.50
N ILE A 248 -14.48 9.93 -3.15
CA ILE A 248 -14.27 10.82 -1.98
C ILE A 248 -14.78 12.26 -2.19
N LYS A 249 -15.12 12.63 -3.43
CA LYS A 249 -15.74 13.94 -3.74
C LYS A 249 -17.26 13.88 -3.66
N ASN A 250 -17.84 12.70 -3.45
CA ASN A 250 -19.28 12.49 -3.32
C ASN A 250 -19.71 12.63 -1.84
N GLN A 251 -20.68 13.50 -1.59
CA GLN A 251 -21.20 13.72 -0.24
C GLN A 251 -21.99 12.52 0.30
N LEU A 252 -22.76 11.84 -0.55
CA LEU A 252 -23.53 10.64 -0.16
C LEU A 252 -22.59 9.51 0.27
N PHE A 253 -21.45 9.38 -0.41
CA PHE A 253 -20.41 8.43 -0.02
C PHE A 253 -19.94 8.68 1.43
N TRP A 254 -19.61 9.92 1.78
CA TRP A 254 -19.19 10.25 3.15
C TRP A 254 -20.30 10.02 4.18
N GLN A 255 -21.56 10.34 3.83
CA GLN A 255 -22.71 10.07 4.70
C GLN A 255 -22.85 8.57 5.00
N ASP A 256 -22.78 7.73 3.97
CA ASP A 256 -22.94 6.29 4.14
C ASP A 256 -21.72 5.66 4.82
N LEU A 257 -20.51 6.12 4.50
CA LEU A 257 -19.28 5.68 5.16
C LEU A 257 -19.31 5.99 6.66
N LEU A 258 -19.77 7.17 7.07
CA LEU A 258 -19.88 7.51 8.49
C LEU A 258 -20.92 6.67 9.23
N LYS A 259 -22.05 6.31 8.59
CA LYS A 259 -23.01 5.36 9.16
C LYS A 259 -22.37 3.98 9.34
N GLU A 260 -21.63 3.50 8.34
CA GLU A 260 -20.90 2.24 8.47
C GLU A 260 -19.76 2.35 9.48
N ARG A 261 -19.16 3.52 9.71
CA ARG A 261 -18.20 3.75 10.79
C ARG A 261 -18.83 3.54 12.15
N GLU A 262 -19.98 4.17 12.39
CA GLU A 262 -20.75 4.02 13.63
C GLU A 262 -21.18 2.55 13.83
N TYR A 263 -21.56 1.88 12.73
CA TYR A 263 -21.97 0.48 12.78
C TYR A 263 -20.79 -0.48 13.00
N LEU A 264 -19.73 -0.39 12.21
CA LEU A 264 -18.64 -1.38 12.17
C LEU A 264 -17.54 -1.08 13.20
N GLY A 265 -17.32 0.19 13.54
CA GLY A 265 -16.31 0.60 14.52
C GLY A 265 -14.88 0.67 13.98
N PHE A 266 -14.68 0.92 12.68
CA PHE A 266 -13.35 1.19 12.15
C PHE A 266 -12.86 2.58 12.58
N ASN A 267 -11.56 2.72 12.82
CA ASN A 267 -10.95 3.96 13.32
C ASN A 267 -10.26 4.76 12.20
N SER A 268 -9.93 4.13 11.08
CA SER A 268 -9.40 4.85 9.92
C SER A 268 -9.82 4.22 8.60
N ILE A 269 -9.63 4.96 7.52
CA ILE A 269 -9.72 4.46 6.15
C ILE A 269 -8.45 4.76 5.37
N SER A 270 -8.20 3.99 4.32
CA SER A 270 -7.18 4.30 3.32
C SER A 270 -7.67 4.09 1.90
N LEU A 271 -7.17 4.91 0.99
CA LEU A 271 -7.42 4.82 -0.45
C LEU A 271 -6.09 4.94 -1.18
N ASN A 272 -5.78 3.94 -2.00
CA ASN A 272 -4.59 3.95 -2.86
C ASN A 272 -4.90 4.61 -4.20
N TYR A 273 -3.92 5.29 -4.78
CA TYR A 273 -4.03 5.94 -6.08
C TYR A 273 -2.86 5.58 -6.99
N GLY A 274 -3.10 5.67 -8.30
CA GLY A 274 -2.07 5.44 -9.32
C GLY A 274 -1.53 4.01 -9.25
N MET A 275 -0.21 3.87 -9.19
CA MET A 275 0.43 2.54 -9.14
C MET A 275 0.02 1.68 -7.94
N TRP A 276 -0.29 2.31 -6.81
CA TRP A 276 -0.64 1.57 -5.59
C TRP A 276 -2.05 0.98 -5.67
N GLU A 277 -2.93 1.57 -6.49
CA GLU A 277 -4.27 1.07 -6.76
C GLU A 277 -4.26 -0.04 -7.82
N THR A 278 -3.41 0.09 -8.84
CA THR A 278 -3.53 -0.64 -10.11
C THR A 278 -2.50 -1.75 -10.31
N LYS A 279 -1.72 -2.12 -9.28
CA LYS A 279 -0.58 -3.05 -9.43
C LYS A 279 -0.94 -4.36 -10.15
N GLN A 280 -2.13 -4.92 -9.86
CA GLN A 280 -2.64 -6.12 -10.55
C GLN A 280 -3.18 -5.80 -11.96
N ALA A 281 -3.92 -4.71 -12.13
CA ALA A 281 -4.43 -4.32 -13.45
C ALA A 281 -3.30 -3.98 -14.44
N ARG A 282 -2.17 -3.44 -13.94
CA ARG A 282 -1.01 -3.06 -14.76
C ARG A 282 -0.22 -4.22 -15.34
N SER A 283 -0.37 -5.44 -14.82
CA SER A 283 0.17 -6.61 -15.51
C SER A 283 -0.57 -6.92 -16.81
N GLU A 284 -1.81 -6.44 -16.95
CA GLU A 284 -2.63 -6.61 -18.16
C GLU A 284 -2.52 -5.38 -19.09
N ASP A 285 -2.58 -4.15 -18.55
CA ASP A 285 -2.27 -2.94 -19.30
C ASP A 285 -1.52 -1.91 -18.42
N LYS A 286 -0.25 -1.64 -18.78
CA LYS A 286 0.64 -0.69 -18.09
C LYS A 286 0.12 0.75 -18.05
N TYR A 287 -0.85 1.11 -18.89
CA TYR A 287 -1.45 2.45 -18.97
C TYR A 287 -2.67 2.62 -18.06
N ILE A 288 -3.14 1.56 -17.39
CA ILE A 288 -4.20 1.67 -16.38
C ILE A 288 -3.70 2.54 -15.22
N GLN A 289 -4.54 3.51 -14.82
CA GLN A 289 -4.27 4.44 -13.72
C GLN A 289 -5.30 4.40 -12.60
N ASN A 290 -6.57 4.23 -12.96
CA ASN A 290 -7.67 4.16 -12.02
C ASN A 290 -8.37 2.80 -12.21
N CYS A 291 -8.79 2.20 -11.11
CA CYS A 291 -9.61 1.00 -11.12
C CYS A 291 -10.99 1.31 -10.52
N HIS A 292 -11.81 0.28 -10.35
CA HIS A 292 -13.02 0.42 -9.53
C HIS A 292 -12.62 0.85 -8.11
N GLY A 293 -13.17 1.98 -7.70
CA GLY A 293 -12.87 2.60 -6.43
C GLY A 293 -13.26 1.68 -5.29
N HIS A 294 -12.42 1.65 -4.27
CA HIS A 294 -12.64 0.87 -3.06
C HIS A 294 -11.89 1.52 -1.91
N VAL A 295 -12.51 1.49 -0.74
CA VAL A 295 -11.95 2.07 0.47
C VAL A 295 -11.58 0.95 1.42
N HIS A 296 -10.37 1.01 1.95
CA HIS A 296 -9.89 0.08 2.96
C HIS A 296 -10.38 0.59 4.31
N LEU A 297 -11.17 -0.21 5.01
CA LEU A 297 -11.67 0.05 6.36
C LEU A 297 -10.70 -0.59 7.34
N ASN A 298 -10.05 0.22 8.18
CA ASN A 298 -8.95 -0.22 9.03
C ASN A 298 -9.39 -0.20 10.49
N PHE A 299 -9.06 -1.27 11.21
CA PHE A 299 -9.48 -1.48 12.60
C PHE A 299 -8.26 -1.57 13.51
N ASP A 300 -8.34 -0.90 14.66
CA ASP A 300 -7.46 -1.18 15.79
C ASP A 300 -7.84 -2.51 16.48
N ASP A 301 -7.04 -2.92 17.46
CA ASP A 301 -7.24 -4.17 18.21
C ASP A 301 -8.66 -4.25 18.83
N MET A 302 -9.17 -3.13 19.35
CA MET A 302 -10.47 -3.09 20.03
C MET A 302 -11.62 -3.13 19.03
N GLY A 303 -11.55 -2.31 17.98
CA GLY A 303 -12.53 -2.25 16.89
C GLY A 303 -12.66 -3.60 16.19
N TRP A 304 -11.54 -4.31 15.97
CA TRP A 304 -11.56 -5.62 15.33
C TRP A 304 -12.28 -6.69 16.17
N GLU A 305 -12.00 -6.74 17.48
CA GLU A 305 -12.68 -7.68 18.38
C GLU A 305 -14.16 -7.32 18.56
N ASN A 306 -14.50 -6.03 18.60
CA ASN A 306 -15.88 -5.56 18.62
C ASN A 306 -16.65 -5.97 17.36
N LEU A 307 -16.02 -5.86 16.18
CA LEU A 307 -16.60 -6.32 14.91
C LEU A 307 -16.89 -7.83 14.93
N LYS A 308 -15.95 -8.66 15.42
CA LYS A 308 -16.16 -10.11 15.57
C LYS A 308 -17.34 -10.42 16.49
N ALA A 309 -17.40 -9.75 17.65
CA ALA A 309 -18.50 -9.91 18.60
C ALA A 309 -19.84 -9.48 17.99
N LYS A 310 -19.83 -8.45 17.14
CA LYS A 310 -21.02 -7.96 16.45
C LYS A 310 -21.56 -8.96 15.44
N ILE A 311 -20.71 -9.58 14.63
CA ILE A 311 -21.12 -10.62 13.67
C ILE A 311 -21.81 -11.80 14.37
N ILE A 312 -21.37 -12.16 15.58
CA ILE A 312 -21.99 -13.24 16.37
C ILE A 312 -23.41 -12.87 16.82
N LYS A 313 -23.65 -11.59 17.10
CA LYS A 313 -24.92 -11.08 17.63
C LYS A 313 -25.88 -10.60 16.55
N ASP A 314 -25.42 -10.44 15.31
CA ASP A 314 -26.25 -9.94 14.20
C ASP A 314 -27.29 -11.00 13.79
N PRO A 315 -28.59 -10.73 13.98
CA PRO A 315 -29.65 -11.70 13.72
C PRO A 315 -29.80 -12.05 12.23
N LYS A 316 -29.17 -11.27 11.33
CA LYS A 316 -29.17 -11.57 9.89
C LYS A 316 -28.32 -12.78 9.53
N PHE A 317 -27.41 -13.22 10.40
CA PHE A 317 -26.54 -14.35 10.12
C PHE A 317 -27.02 -15.63 10.79
N THR A 318 -27.02 -16.72 10.00
CA THR A 318 -27.24 -18.07 10.53
C THR A 318 -26.03 -18.53 11.34
N SER A 319 -26.20 -19.53 12.22
CA SER A 319 -25.09 -20.10 13.00
C SER A 319 -23.94 -20.63 12.12
N LEU A 320 -24.27 -21.16 10.94
CA LEU A 320 -23.27 -21.61 9.96
C LEU A 320 -22.52 -20.42 9.33
N SER A 321 -23.25 -19.37 8.93
CA SER A 321 -22.66 -18.15 8.39
C SER A 321 -21.73 -17.48 9.40
N VAL A 322 -22.15 -17.36 10.67
CA VAL A 322 -21.33 -16.81 11.75
C VAL A 322 -20.03 -17.59 11.91
N ARG A 323 -20.08 -18.93 11.90
CA ARG A 323 -18.87 -19.77 12.00
C ARG A 323 -17.88 -19.49 10.87
N ASN A 324 -18.37 -19.42 9.63
CA ASN A 324 -17.53 -19.18 8.46
C ASN A 324 -16.92 -17.78 8.46
N LEU A 325 -17.75 -16.75 8.71
CA LEU A 325 -17.29 -15.36 8.78
C LEU A 325 -16.26 -15.18 9.90
N ARG A 326 -16.49 -15.76 11.08
CA ARG A 326 -15.54 -15.69 12.20
C ARG A 326 -14.20 -16.32 11.84
N SER A 327 -14.19 -17.49 11.21
CA SER A 327 -12.96 -18.12 10.75
C SER A 327 -12.17 -17.21 9.79
N MET A 328 -12.86 -16.47 8.92
CA MET A 328 -12.23 -15.54 7.98
C MET A 328 -11.67 -14.28 8.66
N LEU A 329 -12.32 -13.79 9.73
CA LEU A 329 -11.82 -12.68 10.55
C LEU A 329 -10.62 -13.10 11.40
N ASP A 330 -10.65 -14.32 11.96
CA ASP A 330 -9.56 -14.84 12.79
C ASP A 330 -8.31 -15.10 11.94
N ALA A 331 -8.46 -15.53 10.68
CA ALA A 331 -7.37 -15.61 9.71
C ALA A 331 -6.78 -14.23 9.32
N ARG A 332 -7.49 -13.14 9.60
CA ARG A 332 -7.12 -11.75 9.26
C ARG A 332 -6.69 -10.95 10.48
N ASN A 333 -6.14 -11.60 11.49
CA ASN A 333 -5.88 -10.96 12.77
C ASN A 333 -4.54 -10.18 12.83
N PHE A 334 -3.91 -9.87 11.70
CA PHE A 334 -2.69 -9.06 11.64
C PHE A 334 -3.03 -7.59 11.35
N PRO A 335 -2.39 -6.61 12.00
CA PRO A 335 -2.61 -5.20 11.68
C PRO A 335 -2.15 -4.86 10.25
N GLU A 336 -2.62 -3.72 9.73
CA GLU A 336 -2.12 -3.18 8.46
C GLU A 336 -0.59 -2.96 8.53
N PRO A 337 0.18 -3.37 7.49
CA PRO A 337 1.57 -2.98 7.37
C PRO A 337 1.73 -1.46 7.51
N ASN A 338 2.70 -1.03 8.30
CA ASN A 338 2.92 0.38 8.53
C ASN A 338 3.48 1.04 7.25
N ASN A 339 2.62 1.71 6.48
CA ASN A 339 2.98 2.41 5.24
C ASN A 339 4.12 3.41 5.45
N ARG A 340 4.24 4.03 6.63
CA ARG A 340 5.32 4.97 6.92
C ARG A 340 6.67 4.26 7.00
N LEU A 341 6.72 3.07 7.60
CA LEU A 341 7.93 2.25 7.63
C LEU A 341 8.32 1.75 6.23
N LYS A 342 7.34 1.31 5.44
CA LYS A 342 7.58 0.96 4.03
C LYS A 342 8.18 2.14 3.26
N ASN A 343 7.61 3.34 3.43
CA ASN A 343 8.12 4.55 2.80
C ASN A 343 9.56 4.87 3.25
N CYS A 344 9.90 4.66 4.51
CA CYS A 344 11.28 4.83 4.98
C CYS A 344 12.25 3.87 4.29
N LEU A 345 11.88 2.59 4.15
CA LEU A 345 12.68 1.59 3.46
C LEU A 345 12.89 1.94 1.98
N GLU A 346 11.84 2.38 1.29
CA GLU A 346 11.94 2.81 -0.11
C GLU A 346 12.86 4.03 -0.27
N LEU A 347 12.70 5.04 0.59
CA LEU A 347 13.54 6.24 0.56
C LEU A 347 15.02 5.93 0.79
N GLU A 348 15.32 5.06 1.75
CA GLU A 348 16.68 4.64 2.03
C GLU A 348 17.28 3.91 0.83
N ARG A 349 16.57 2.89 0.34
CA ARG A 349 17.05 2.02 -0.73
C ARG A 349 17.30 2.78 -2.04
N PHE A 350 16.40 3.70 -2.39
CA PHE A 350 16.44 4.34 -3.71
C PHE A 350 17.09 5.73 -3.71
N ARG A 351 17.31 6.35 -2.55
CA ARG A 351 17.95 7.68 -2.46
C ARG A 351 19.09 7.73 -1.45
N LEU A 352 18.83 7.50 -0.17
CA LEU A 352 19.85 7.77 0.87
C LEU A 352 21.09 6.86 0.72
N GLN A 353 20.91 5.59 0.36
CA GLN A 353 22.02 4.66 0.09
C GLN A 353 22.90 5.07 -1.09
N ILE A 354 22.43 5.97 -1.96
CA ILE A 354 23.18 6.49 -3.10
C ILE A 354 23.84 7.82 -2.73
N VAL A 355 23.07 8.73 -2.15
CA VAL A 355 23.48 10.12 -1.89
C VAL A 355 24.45 10.22 -0.72
N GLU A 356 24.21 9.49 0.38
CA GLU A 356 25.06 9.63 1.57
C GLU A 356 26.52 9.20 1.32
N PRO A 357 26.81 8.08 0.60
CA PRO A 357 28.18 7.76 0.22
C PRO A 357 28.82 8.83 -0.67
N GLN A 358 28.07 9.43 -1.58
CA GLN A 358 28.57 10.52 -2.44
C GLN A 358 29.01 11.72 -1.60
N LEU A 359 28.19 12.15 -0.65
CA LEU A 359 28.51 13.24 0.27
C LEU A 359 29.74 12.94 1.14
N VAL A 360 29.92 11.68 1.55
CA VAL A 360 31.12 11.24 2.28
C VAL A 360 32.37 11.35 1.40
N ILE A 361 32.30 10.89 0.14
CA ILE A 361 33.42 10.99 -0.81
C ILE A 361 33.78 12.45 -1.09
N GLU A 362 32.79 13.32 -1.32
CA GLU A 362 33.02 14.76 -1.53
C GLU A 362 33.67 15.41 -0.30
N SER A 363 33.21 15.05 0.90
CA SER A 363 33.78 15.51 2.15
C SER A 363 35.23 15.04 2.33
N LEU A 364 35.53 13.79 1.99
CA LEU A 364 36.88 13.22 2.02
C LEU A 364 37.81 13.90 1.01
N ASN A 365 37.35 14.17 -0.21
CA ASN A 365 38.13 14.90 -1.21
C ASN A 365 38.44 16.33 -0.77
N LYS A 366 37.45 17.02 -0.19
CA LYS A 366 37.63 18.37 0.37
C LYS A 366 38.60 18.37 1.55
N LEU A 367 38.59 17.32 2.37
CA LEU A 367 39.57 17.13 3.44
C LEU A 367 40.96 16.86 2.89
N GLY A 368 41.09 15.99 1.88
CA GLY A 368 42.36 15.69 1.19
C GLY A 368 43.03 16.95 0.67
N GLY A 369 42.29 17.81 -0.06
CA GLY A 369 42.84 19.08 -0.55
C GLY A 369 43.26 20.05 0.57
N LYS A 370 42.58 20.03 1.73
CA LYS A 370 43.02 20.80 2.91
C LYS A 370 44.29 20.23 3.51
N VAL A 371 44.44 18.92 3.57
CA VAL A 371 45.65 18.24 4.05
C VAL A 371 46.83 18.54 3.14
N ASP A 372 46.63 18.49 1.82
CA ASP A 372 47.68 18.83 0.84
C ASP A 372 48.18 20.27 1.03
N ASN A 373 47.27 21.23 1.20
CA ASN A 373 47.63 22.62 1.48
C ASN A 373 48.45 22.76 2.77
N VAL A 374 48.08 22.01 3.83
CA VAL A 374 48.83 21.99 5.09
C VAL A 374 50.22 21.38 4.89
N VAL A 375 50.32 20.26 4.17
CA VAL A 375 51.59 19.59 3.87
C VAL A 375 52.52 20.52 3.08
N THR A 376 52.02 21.23 2.07
CA THR A 376 52.78 22.23 1.32
C THR A 376 53.28 23.35 2.23
N ALA A 377 52.42 23.93 3.07
CA ALA A 377 52.81 25.00 4.00
C ALA A 377 53.86 24.54 5.03
N LEU A 378 53.75 23.30 5.53
CA LEU A 378 54.78 22.70 6.40
C LEU A 378 56.10 22.49 5.68
N SER A 379 56.07 22.03 4.42
CA SER A 379 57.27 21.84 3.61
C SER A 379 58.02 23.16 3.35
N GLU A 380 57.29 24.21 3.03
CA GLU A 380 57.83 25.57 2.85
C GLU A 380 58.45 26.09 4.16
N THR A 381 57.73 25.93 5.27
CA THR A 381 58.21 26.34 6.60
C THR A 381 59.48 25.59 7.00
N ASN A 382 59.53 24.28 6.77
CA ASN A 382 60.70 23.45 7.10
C ASN A 382 61.91 23.82 6.24
N SER A 383 61.68 24.15 4.97
CA SER A 383 62.73 24.63 4.06
C SER A 383 63.31 25.97 4.54
N ALA A 384 62.46 26.91 4.96
CA ALA A 384 62.89 28.19 5.54
C ALA A 384 63.65 28.02 6.86
N LEU A 385 63.22 27.08 7.71
CA LEU A 385 63.90 26.75 8.97
C LEU A 385 65.30 26.18 8.71
N SER A 386 65.44 25.28 7.74
CA SER A 386 66.73 24.71 7.33
C SER A 386 67.72 25.80 6.92
N VAL A 387 67.29 26.74 6.07
CA VAL A 387 68.12 27.88 5.64
C VAL A 387 68.52 28.76 6.84
N THR A 388 67.61 28.97 7.79
CA THR A 388 67.89 29.74 9.00
C THR A 388 68.90 29.02 9.89
N ASN A 389 68.76 27.71 10.05
CA ASN A 389 69.67 26.89 10.84
C ASN A 389 71.09 26.87 10.25
N GLU A 390 71.22 26.76 8.91
CA GLU A 390 72.53 26.89 8.23
C GLU A 390 73.20 28.24 8.49
N LYS A 391 72.43 29.34 8.44
CA LYS A 391 72.95 30.68 8.76
C LYS A 391 73.39 30.77 10.22
N LEU A 392 72.64 30.17 11.14
CA LEU A 392 72.97 30.16 12.56
C LEU A 392 74.25 29.36 12.82
N SER A 393 74.39 28.17 12.23
CA SER A 393 75.62 27.36 12.35
C SER A 393 76.84 28.12 11.86
N LYS A 394 76.76 28.79 10.69
CA LYS A 394 77.85 29.64 10.18
C LYS A 394 78.22 30.77 11.15
N LEU A 395 77.23 31.34 11.84
CA LEU A 395 77.47 32.39 12.83
C LEU A 395 78.16 31.83 14.07
N VAL A 396 77.75 30.65 14.55
CA VAL A 396 78.38 29.95 15.68
C VAL A 396 79.84 29.65 15.37
N ASP A 397 80.15 29.16 14.17
CA ASP A 397 81.52 28.88 13.73
C ASP A 397 82.41 30.14 13.70
N LEU A 398 81.84 31.32 13.42
CA LEU A 398 82.56 32.59 13.45
C LEU A 398 82.81 33.11 14.87
N LEU A 399 81.94 32.75 15.83
CA LEU A 399 81.99 33.24 17.21
C LEU A 399 82.78 32.31 18.14
N MET A 400 83.00 31.06 17.74
CA MET A 400 83.85 30.13 18.50
C MET A 400 85.32 30.52 18.31
N PRO A 401 86.07 30.77 19.41
CA PRO A 401 87.50 31.04 19.32
C PRO A 401 88.19 29.82 18.70
N LYS A 402 89.02 30.06 17.67
CA LYS A 402 89.95 29.05 17.17
C LYS A 402 90.98 28.83 18.27
N ASN A 403 90.90 27.68 18.94
CA ASN A 403 91.97 27.24 19.83
C ASN A 403 93.17 26.89 18.94
N ASP A 404 94.10 27.82 18.83
CA ASP A 404 95.46 27.58 18.32
C ASP A 404 96.35 26.94 19.40
#